data_AF-A0A3D3ZV19-F1
#
_entry.id   AF-A0A3D3ZV19-F1
#
_cell.length_a   1.000
_cell.length_b   1.000
_cell.length_c   1.000
_cell.angle_alpha   90.00
_cell.angle_beta   90.00
_cell.angle_gamma   90.00
#
_symmetry.space_group_name_H-M   'P 1'
#
loop_
_entity.id
_entity.type
_entity.pdbx_description
1 polymer ?
#
loop_
_entity_poly.entity_id
_entity_poly.type
_entity_poly.pdbx_seq_one_letter_code
_entity_poly.pdbx_strand_id
1 'polypeptide(L)'
;MRNLQVIRDNGLAPEANQWMPDNLYDLTGLVHFALIGAFLGAGLPLLHAAKMSQEMRWMHYDFGFGYMSGLRNFSHDEIKKLDVWTPGAGNYEFEFWLHHALKSQGIQSYSGFNAWDYDKVLLIADGALVSIDLHNQKHKMNMVWGKNTVPFGPDPFCRILPKNDPSNKLIQPVIDDPRINMDTGEFSLDVINEYRDAIYNSTSLLRINMSLATRKCADRIHDLRMNKGGTIFQS
;
A
#
# COMPACT_ATOMS: atom_id res chain seq x y z
N MET A 1 2.06 22.73 1.37
CA MET A 1 0.70 23.12 0.95
C MET A 1 0.45 22.93 -0.55
N ARG A 2 1.36 23.31 -1.47
CA ARG A 2 1.15 23.22 -2.93
C ARG A 2 0.74 21.83 -3.47
N ASN A 3 1.38 20.75 -3.00
CA ASN A 3 1.07 19.41 -3.50
C ASN A 3 -0.31 18.88 -3.07
N LEU A 4 -0.72 19.15 -1.83
CA LEU A 4 -2.02 18.70 -1.32
C LEU A 4 -3.17 19.40 -2.05
N GLN A 5 -3.03 20.69 -2.33
CA GLN A 5 -4.04 21.44 -3.09
C GLN A 5 -4.19 20.87 -4.50
N VAL A 6 -3.07 20.64 -5.21
CA VAL A 6 -3.10 20.03 -6.56
C VAL A 6 -3.79 18.66 -6.55
N ILE A 7 -3.49 17.81 -5.56
CA ILE A 7 -4.12 16.49 -5.42
C ILE A 7 -5.63 16.62 -5.17
N ARG A 8 -6.05 17.58 -4.33
CA ARG A 8 -7.47 17.85 -4.05
C ARG A 8 -8.22 18.39 -5.27
N ASP A 9 -7.63 19.34 -5.99
CA ASP A 9 -8.22 19.94 -7.19
C ASP A 9 -8.45 18.91 -8.31
N ASN A 10 -7.69 17.81 -8.29
CA ASN A 10 -7.84 16.70 -9.22
C ASN A 10 -8.70 15.53 -8.67
N GLY A 11 -9.30 15.67 -7.49
CA GLY A 11 -10.12 14.61 -6.88
C GLY A 11 -9.33 13.35 -6.49
N LEU A 12 -8.02 13.48 -6.26
CA LEU A 12 -7.11 12.38 -5.94
C LEU A 12 -6.71 12.35 -4.45
N ALA A 13 -7.23 13.28 -3.64
CA ALA A 13 -6.96 13.30 -2.21
C ALA A 13 -7.74 12.17 -1.52
N PRO A 14 -7.25 11.63 -0.38
CA PRO A 14 -8.10 10.82 0.47
C PRO A 14 -9.37 11.61 0.85
N GLU A 15 -10.47 10.90 0.99
CA GLU A 15 -11.71 11.49 1.48
C GLU A 15 -11.53 11.81 2.97
N ALA A 16 -11.91 13.02 3.35
CA ALA A 16 -12.00 13.37 4.76
C ALA A 16 -13.18 12.62 5.39
N ASN A 17 -13.05 12.26 6.66
CA ASN A 17 -14.16 11.66 7.40
C ASN A 17 -15.22 12.74 7.63
N GLN A 18 -16.34 12.63 6.93
CA GLN A 18 -17.45 13.58 6.98
C GLN A 18 -18.16 13.61 8.35
N TRP A 19 -17.92 12.60 9.18
CA TRP A 19 -18.51 12.46 10.51
C TRP A 19 -17.63 13.06 11.62
N MET A 20 -16.40 13.49 11.30
CA MET A 20 -15.52 14.16 12.26
C MET A 20 -15.58 15.69 12.08
N PRO A 21 -15.49 16.46 13.18
CA PRO A 21 -15.23 17.90 13.11
C PRO A 21 -13.99 18.18 12.26
N ASP A 22 -13.98 19.32 11.56
CA ASP A 22 -12.82 19.84 10.80
C ASP A 22 -12.34 19.01 9.59
N ASN A 23 -13.14 18.07 9.07
CA ASN A 23 -12.76 17.23 7.92
C ASN A 23 -11.42 16.50 8.15
N LEU A 24 -11.26 15.90 9.32
CA LEU A 24 -10.06 15.13 9.66
C LEU A 24 -9.93 13.87 8.80
N TYR A 25 -8.70 13.48 8.52
CA TYR A 25 -8.38 12.24 7.83
C TYR A 25 -8.29 11.10 8.84
N ASP A 26 -8.81 9.93 8.50
CA ASP A 26 -8.70 8.73 9.32
C ASP A 26 -7.40 7.95 9.02
N LEU A 27 -7.27 6.76 9.59
CA LEU A 27 -6.13 5.87 9.36
C LEU A 27 -6.00 5.44 7.89
N THR A 28 -7.10 5.35 7.15
CA THR A 28 -7.06 5.10 5.70
C THR A 28 -6.49 6.30 4.95
N GLY A 29 -6.85 7.52 5.34
CA GLY A 29 -6.23 8.75 4.85
C GLY A 29 -4.73 8.80 5.12
N LEU A 30 -4.28 8.37 6.31
CA LEU A 30 -2.85 8.24 6.64
C LEU A 30 -2.14 7.28 5.70
N VAL A 31 -2.69 6.08 5.48
CA VAL A 31 -2.11 5.10 4.54
C VAL A 31 -2.02 5.70 3.14
N HIS A 32 -3.10 6.35 2.67
CA HIS A 32 -3.13 7.00 1.36
C HIS A 32 -1.99 8.01 1.23
N PHE A 33 -1.83 8.93 2.19
CA PHE A 33 -0.73 9.90 2.15
C PHE A 33 0.65 9.24 2.24
N ALA A 34 0.79 8.17 3.03
CA ALA A 34 2.04 7.44 3.15
C ALA A 34 2.46 6.84 1.79
N LEU A 35 1.52 6.24 1.06
CA LEU A 35 1.78 5.68 -0.27
C LEU A 35 2.08 6.77 -1.30
N ILE A 36 1.32 7.86 -1.34
CA ILE A 36 1.64 9.01 -2.22
C ILE A 36 3.06 9.50 -1.96
N GLY A 37 3.44 9.67 -0.69
CA GLY A 37 4.79 10.07 -0.31
C GLY A 37 5.85 9.07 -0.73
N ALA A 38 5.57 7.76 -0.61
CA ALA A 38 6.46 6.69 -1.04
C ALA A 38 6.69 6.70 -2.56
N PHE A 39 5.60 6.77 -3.32
CA PHE A 39 5.61 6.78 -4.78
C PHE A 39 6.30 8.03 -5.34
N LEU A 40 5.97 9.21 -4.78
CA LEU A 40 6.63 10.46 -5.13
C LEU A 40 8.12 10.44 -4.78
N GLY A 41 8.47 9.93 -3.58
CA GLY A 41 9.86 9.81 -3.14
C GLY A 41 10.68 8.82 -3.97
N ALA A 42 10.01 7.85 -4.60
CA ALA A 42 10.60 6.89 -5.53
C ALA A 42 10.76 7.46 -6.96
N GLY A 43 10.30 8.68 -7.22
CA GLY A 43 10.49 9.40 -8.48
C GLY A 43 9.27 9.49 -9.39
N LEU A 44 8.10 8.99 -8.96
CA LEU A 44 6.89 9.10 -9.78
C LEU A 44 6.32 10.52 -9.79
N PRO A 45 5.74 10.97 -10.92
CA PRO A 45 5.01 12.24 -10.96
C PRO A 45 3.88 12.29 -9.94
N LEU A 46 3.63 13.47 -9.35
CA LEU A 46 2.67 13.64 -8.25
C LEU A 46 1.28 13.07 -8.55
N LEU A 47 0.74 13.32 -9.74
CA LEU A 47 -0.60 12.85 -10.11
C LEU A 47 -0.63 11.34 -10.35
N HIS A 48 0.44 10.76 -10.91
CA HIS A 48 0.58 9.30 -11.02
C HIS A 48 0.68 8.64 -9.64
N ALA A 49 1.49 9.20 -8.74
CA ALA A 49 1.58 8.74 -7.35
C ALA A 49 0.22 8.79 -6.63
N ALA A 50 -0.50 9.92 -6.75
CA ALA A 50 -1.82 10.08 -6.16
C ALA A 50 -2.85 9.11 -6.74
N LYS A 51 -2.92 9.00 -8.07
CA LYS A 51 -3.85 8.08 -8.74
C LYS A 51 -3.55 6.63 -8.40
N MET A 52 -2.27 6.24 -8.39
CA MET A 52 -1.88 4.86 -8.06
C MET A 52 -2.24 4.49 -6.62
N SER A 53 -2.10 5.43 -5.67
CA SER A 53 -2.57 5.21 -4.29
C SER A 53 -4.09 5.12 -4.18
N GLN A 54 -4.84 5.87 -4.99
CA GLN A 54 -6.30 5.78 -5.06
C GLN A 54 -6.74 4.40 -5.60
N GLU A 55 -6.11 3.91 -6.68
CA GLU A 55 -6.42 2.58 -7.22
C GLU A 55 -6.10 1.45 -6.23
N MET A 56 -5.01 1.58 -5.45
CA MET A 56 -4.73 0.63 -4.36
C MET A 56 -5.89 0.57 -3.35
N ARG A 57 -6.44 1.72 -2.97
CA ARG A 57 -7.56 1.78 -2.02
C ARG A 57 -8.80 1.06 -2.56
N TRP A 58 -9.07 1.18 -3.86
CA TRP A 58 -10.26 0.57 -4.46
C TRP A 58 -10.11 -0.93 -4.69
N MET A 59 -8.92 -1.40 -5.05
CA MET A 59 -8.69 -2.83 -5.33
C MET A 59 -8.47 -3.67 -4.07
N HIS A 60 -8.09 -3.07 -2.95
CA HIS A 60 -7.88 -3.80 -1.70
C HIS A 60 -8.97 -3.45 -0.67
N TYR A 61 -9.89 -4.37 -0.44
CA TYR A 61 -10.95 -4.25 0.58
C TYR A 61 -10.37 -3.96 1.98
N ASP A 62 -9.20 -4.52 2.29
CA ASP A 62 -8.47 -4.34 3.54
C ASP A 62 -7.49 -3.15 3.50
N PHE A 63 -7.76 -2.07 2.74
CA PHE A 63 -6.90 -0.87 2.70
C PHE A 63 -6.95 -0.05 4.01
N GLY A 64 -6.46 -0.68 5.07
CA GLY A 64 -6.37 -0.15 6.43
C GLY A 64 -4.93 -0.22 6.94
N PHE A 65 -4.68 0.55 8.01
CA PHE A 65 -3.33 0.71 8.57
C PHE A 65 -2.69 -0.63 8.94
N GLY A 66 -3.42 -1.54 9.61
CA GLY A 66 -2.87 -2.83 10.03
C GLY A 66 -2.39 -3.72 8.88
N TYR A 67 -3.19 -3.84 7.82
CA TYR A 67 -2.85 -4.63 6.65
C TYR A 67 -1.72 -4.01 5.83
N MET A 68 -1.80 -2.69 5.58
CA MET A 68 -0.81 -2.00 4.76
C MET A 68 0.52 -1.86 5.46
N SER A 69 0.55 -1.60 6.77
CA SER A 69 1.79 -1.53 7.57
C SER A 69 2.44 -2.90 7.85
N GLY A 70 1.75 -4.01 7.56
CA GLY A 70 2.21 -5.36 7.91
C GLY A 70 2.06 -5.72 9.39
N LEU A 71 1.57 -4.81 10.25
CA LEU A 71 1.36 -5.07 11.67
C LEU A 71 0.30 -6.14 11.95
N ARG A 72 -0.65 -6.34 11.03
CA ARG A 72 -1.63 -7.43 11.13
C ARG A 72 -0.99 -8.82 11.07
N ASN A 73 0.25 -8.93 10.60
CA ASN A 73 0.99 -10.19 10.57
C ASN A 73 1.62 -10.55 11.92
N PHE A 74 1.63 -9.64 12.91
CA PHE A 74 2.06 -9.99 14.26
C PHE A 74 1.10 -11.02 14.85
N SER A 75 1.63 -12.17 15.24
CA SER A 75 0.82 -13.16 15.92
C SER A 75 0.39 -12.65 17.28
N HIS A 76 -0.79 -13.06 17.73
CA HIS A 76 -1.31 -12.69 19.04
C HIS A 76 -0.37 -13.11 20.18
N ASP A 77 0.35 -14.22 20.01
CA ASP A 77 1.34 -14.70 20.98
C ASP A 77 2.62 -13.84 20.99
N GLU A 78 3.05 -13.32 19.84
CA GLU A 78 4.14 -12.34 19.80
C GLU A 78 3.73 -11.06 20.54
N ILE A 79 2.52 -10.56 20.31
CA ILE A 79 2.03 -9.34 20.95
C ILE A 79 1.92 -9.52 22.48
N LYS A 80 1.41 -10.65 22.96
CA LYS A 80 1.34 -10.96 24.40
C LYS A 80 2.70 -10.97 25.09
N LYS A 81 3.76 -11.39 24.39
CA LYS A 81 5.12 -11.43 24.94
C LYS A 81 5.74 -10.03 25.09
N LEU A 82 5.20 -9.03 24.41
CA LEU A 82 5.74 -7.67 24.42
C LEU A 82 5.35 -6.86 25.66
N ASP A 83 4.41 -7.35 26.49
CA ASP A 83 3.89 -6.63 27.68
C ASP A 83 3.47 -5.17 27.39
N VAL A 84 2.85 -4.98 26.22
CA VAL A 84 2.36 -3.68 25.75
C VAL A 84 0.87 -3.54 26.00
N TRP A 85 0.44 -2.36 26.46
CA TRP A 85 -0.99 -2.04 26.42
C TRP A 85 -1.45 -1.86 24.98
N THR A 86 -2.51 -2.57 24.61
CA THR A 86 -3.25 -2.42 23.35
C THR A 86 -4.74 -2.57 23.65
N PRO A 87 -5.65 -1.97 22.87
CA PRO A 87 -7.06 -2.28 22.98
C PRO A 87 -7.31 -3.77 22.65
N GLY A 88 -8.51 -4.27 22.91
CA GLY A 88 -8.84 -5.65 22.51
C GLY A 88 -8.68 -5.86 21.00
N ALA A 89 -8.27 -7.06 20.57
CA ALA A 89 -7.98 -7.39 19.17
C ALA A 89 -9.18 -7.21 18.19
N GLY A 90 -10.40 -7.04 18.71
CA GLY A 90 -11.59 -6.70 17.91
C GLY A 90 -11.79 -5.21 17.67
N ASN A 91 -10.92 -4.34 18.20
CA ASN A 91 -10.95 -2.90 17.96
C ASN A 91 -10.32 -2.59 16.60
N TYR A 92 -11.00 -1.78 15.77
CA TYR A 92 -10.55 -1.42 14.42
C TYR A 92 -9.23 -0.61 14.41
N GLU A 93 -8.83 -0.04 15.54
CA GLU A 93 -7.58 0.72 15.71
C GLU A 93 -6.47 -0.10 16.38
N PHE A 94 -6.69 -1.40 16.62
CA PHE A 94 -5.75 -2.25 17.34
C PHE A 94 -4.31 -2.10 16.83
N GLU A 95 -4.11 -2.22 15.52
CA GLU A 95 -2.77 -2.14 14.93
C GLU A 95 -2.15 -0.74 15.01
N PHE A 96 -2.98 0.32 15.04
CA PHE A 96 -2.49 1.68 15.26
C PHE A 96 -1.97 1.84 16.69
N TRP A 97 -2.71 1.34 17.68
CA TRP A 97 -2.27 1.39 19.08
C TRP A 97 -1.09 0.44 19.35
N LEU A 98 -1.04 -0.70 18.67
CA LEU A 98 0.12 -1.59 18.67
C LEU A 98 1.36 -0.87 18.13
N HIS A 99 1.27 -0.20 16.98
CA HIS A 99 2.35 0.64 16.44
C HIS A 99 2.85 1.65 17.47
N HIS A 100 1.91 2.38 18.08
CA HIS A 100 2.23 3.38 19.09
C HIS A 100 2.97 2.77 20.28
N ALA A 101 2.52 1.63 20.80
CA ALA A 101 3.16 0.96 21.93
C ALA A 101 4.57 0.46 21.59
N LEU A 102 4.74 -0.19 20.43
CA LEU A 102 6.02 -0.66 19.91
C LEU A 102 7.05 0.47 19.83
N LYS A 103 6.63 1.63 19.30
CA LYS A 103 7.46 2.83 19.16
C LYS A 103 7.77 3.47 20.52
N SER A 104 6.76 3.66 21.36
CA SER A 104 6.90 4.34 22.67
C SER A 104 7.83 3.60 23.63
N GLN A 105 7.76 2.27 23.63
CA GLN A 105 8.56 1.43 24.51
C GLN A 105 9.93 1.07 23.90
N GLY A 106 10.23 1.53 22.68
CA GLY A 106 11.51 1.26 22.03
C GLY A 106 11.79 -0.23 21.85
N ILE A 107 10.75 -1.04 21.59
CA ILE A 107 10.87 -2.49 21.47
C ILE A 107 11.91 -2.83 20.39
N GLN A 108 12.96 -3.55 20.77
CA GLN A 108 14.13 -3.78 19.89
C GLN A 108 13.80 -4.54 18.60
N SER A 109 12.78 -5.41 18.62
CA SER A 109 12.29 -6.10 17.41
C SER A 109 11.51 -5.18 16.46
N TYR A 110 11.05 -4.03 16.94
CA TYR A 110 10.43 -3.01 16.13
C TYR A 110 11.48 -2.03 15.60
N SER A 111 11.77 -2.13 14.30
CA SER A 111 12.55 -1.12 13.57
C SER A 111 11.72 -0.55 12.43
N GLY A 112 11.33 0.72 12.56
CA GLY A 112 10.67 1.48 11.49
C GLY A 112 11.54 1.70 10.24
N PHE A 113 12.78 1.21 10.24
CA PHE A 113 13.70 1.28 9.09
C PHE A 113 13.95 -0.07 8.41
N ASN A 114 13.58 -1.18 9.06
CA ASN A 114 13.82 -2.51 8.52
C ASN A 114 12.59 -3.03 7.77
N ALA A 115 12.85 -3.66 6.63
CA ALA A 115 11.83 -4.45 5.95
C ALA A 115 11.56 -5.72 6.77
N TRP A 116 10.31 -6.12 6.82
CA TRP A 116 9.87 -7.37 7.46
C TRP A 116 9.46 -8.37 6.40
N ASP A 117 9.59 -9.66 6.72
CA ASP A 117 9.04 -10.71 5.88
C ASP A 117 7.54 -10.46 5.66
N TYR A 118 7.10 -10.71 4.42
CA TYR A 118 5.74 -10.45 3.97
C TYR A 118 5.30 -8.98 3.97
N ASP A 119 6.25 -8.02 4.07
CA ASP A 119 5.98 -6.63 3.72
C ASP A 119 5.49 -6.53 2.28
N LYS A 120 4.50 -5.68 2.03
CA LYS A 120 3.98 -5.45 0.69
C LYS A 120 4.92 -4.54 -0.08
N VAL A 121 5.32 -5.01 -1.25
CA VAL A 121 6.29 -4.35 -2.11
C VAL A 121 5.64 -4.09 -3.45
N LEU A 122 5.64 -2.84 -3.89
CA LEU A 122 5.28 -2.49 -5.26
C LEU A 122 6.53 -2.61 -6.14
N LEU A 123 6.40 -3.30 -7.26
CA LEU A 123 7.39 -3.44 -8.30
C LEU A 123 6.90 -2.69 -9.54
N ILE A 124 7.71 -1.81 -10.10
CA ILE A 124 7.39 -1.06 -11.31
C ILE A 124 8.50 -1.34 -12.33
N ALA A 125 8.15 -2.09 -13.37
CA ALA A 125 9.02 -2.44 -14.48
C ALA A 125 8.95 -1.37 -15.57
N ASP A 126 10.11 -0.84 -15.95
CA ASP A 126 10.30 0.16 -17.01
C ASP A 126 9.35 1.37 -16.94
N GLY A 127 8.96 1.74 -15.72
CA GLY A 127 8.05 2.86 -15.46
C GLY A 127 6.61 2.66 -15.92
N ALA A 128 6.22 1.45 -16.33
CA ALA A 128 4.94 1.18 -16.99
C ALA A 128 4.14 0.06 -16.32
N LEU A 129 4.73 -1.12 -16.12
CA LEU A 129 3.99 -2.29 -15.61
C LEU A 129 4.22 -2.46 -14.11
N VAL A 130 3.13 -2.51 -13.34
CA VAL A 130 3.17 -2.49 -11.88
C VAL A 130 2.61 -3.77 -11.29
N SER A 131 3.38 -4.43 -10.42
CA SER A 131 2.93 -5.59 -9.65
C SER A 131 3.15 -5.41 -8.16
N ILE A 132 2.41 -6.17 -7.35
CA ILE A 132 2.57 -6.25 -5.90
C ILE A 132 3.21 -7.58 -5.56
N ASP A 133 4.30 -7.54 -4.83
CA ASP A 133 5.00 -8.70 -4.30
C ASP A 133 5.06 -8.65 -2.77
N LEU A 134 5.34 -9.79 -2.14
CA LEU A 134 5.60 -9.86 -0.71
C LEU A 134 7.09 -10.05 -0.45
N HIS A 135 7.64 -9.26 0.47
CA HIS A 135 9.05 -9.33 0.81
C HIS A 135 9.43 -10.73 1.31
N ASN A 136 10.50 -11.30 0.72
CA ASN A 136 11.06 -12.61 1.06
C ASN A 136 10.08 -13.78 0.91
N GLN A 137 9.22 -13.75 -0.11
CA GLN A 137 8.34 -14.87 -0.39
C GLN A 137 9.04 -15.99 -1.18
N LYS A 138 8.80 -17.24 -0.79
CA LYS A 138 8.94 -18.41 -1.69
C LYS A 138 7.63 -18.58 -2.45
N HIS A 139 7.67 -18.33 -3.75
CA HIS A 139 6.56 -18.48 -4.68
C HIS A 139 5.88 -19.88 -4.56
N LYS A 140 4.59 -19.93 -4.18
CA LYS A 140 3.78 -21.16 -4.12
C LYS A 140 3.00 -21.36 -5.43
N MET A 141 1.94 -22.17 -5.50
CA MET A 141 1.06 -22.24 -6.69
C MET A 141 -0.27 -21.53 -6.42
N ASN A 142 -0.48 -20.42 -7.13
CA ASN A 142 -1.69 -19.60 -7.28
C ASN A 142 -2.78 -20.22 -8.19
N MET A 143 -4.05 -20.29 -7.78
CA MET A 143 -5.15 -20.26 -8.75
C MET A 143 -5.23 -18.84 -9.32
N VAL A 144 -5.16 -18.74 -10.64
CA VAL A 144 -5.41 -17.51 -11.37
C VAL A 144 -6.86 -17.53 -11.83
N TRP A 145 -7.49 -16.35 -11.89
CA TRP A 145 -8.86 -16.11 -12.36
C TRP A 145 -9.39 -17.23 -13.28
N GLY A 146 -10.43 -17.92 -12.84
CA GLY A 146 -10.96 -19.11 -13.51
C GLY A 146 -10.35 -20.42 -13.01
N LYS A 147 -10.00 -21.34 -13.93
CA LYS A 147 -9.54 -22.71 -13.63
C LYS A 147 -8.02 -22.93 -13.79
N ASN A 148 -7.28 -21.90 -14.15
CA ASN A 148 -5.86 -22.02 -14.46
C ASN A 148 -5.00 -21.86 -13.20
N THR A 149 -3.89 -22.58 -13.13
CA THR A 149 -2.90 -22.47 -12.05
C THR A 149 -1.54 -22.09 -12.61
N VAL A 150 -0.85 -21.16 -11.93
CA VAL A 150 0.52 -20.75 -12.29
C VAL A 150 1.39 -20.71 -11.04
N PRO A 151 2.73 -20.85 -11.20
CA PRO A 151 3.66 -20.51 -10.13
C PRO A 151 3.37 -19.09 -9.64
N PHE A 152 3.18 -18.94 -8.33
CA PHE A 152 2.89 -17.68 -7.68
C PHE A 152 3.99 -16.69 -8.00
N GLY A 153 3.64 -15.44 -8.23
CA GLY A 153 4.58 -14.38 -8.57
C GLY A 153 4.05 -13.05 -8.05
N PRO A 154 4.75 -11.95 -8.32
CA PRO A 154 4.20 -10.63 -8.09
C PRO A 154 2.84 -10.51 -8.76
N ASP A 155 1.81 -10.20 -7.98
CA ASP A 155 0.43 -10.06 -8.45
C ASP A 155 0.34 -8.81 -9.33
N PRO A 156 -0.11 -8.93 -10.60
CA PRO A 156 -0.33 -7.78 -11.45
C PRO A 156 -1.27 -6.78 -10.77
N PHE A 157 -0.92 -5.50 -10.85
CA PHE A 157 -1.67 -4.44 -10.18
C PHE A 157 -2.22 -3.43 -11.17
N CYS A 158 -1.37 -2.74 -11.92
CA CYS A 158 -1.82 -1.74 -12.87
C CYS A 158 -0.77 -1.40 -13.93
N ARG A 159 -1.20 -0.60 -14.91
CA ARG A 159 -0.33 0.05 -15.90
C ARG A 159 -0.27 1.54 -15.62
N ILE A 160 0.93 2.09 -15.63
CA ILE A 160 1.18 3.52 -15.70
C ILE A 160 1.07 3.93 -17.16
N LEU A 161 0.11 4.80 -17.45
CA LEU A 161 -0.14 5.28 -18.81
C LEU A 161 0.65 6.57 -19.08
N PRO A 162 1.09 6.78 -20.34
CA PRO A 162 1.69 8.05 -20.74
C PRO A 162 0.73 9.21 -20.47
N LYS A 163 1.29 10.39 -20.14
CA LYS A 163 0.49 11.58 -19.83
C LYS A 163 -0.47 12.00 -20.96
N ASN A 164 -0.12 11.68 -22.21
CA ASN A 164 -0.92 12.01 -23.40
C ASN A 164 -1.72 10.82 -23.91
N ASP A 165 -2.02 9.84 -23.05
CA ASP A 165 -2.84 8.70 -23.42
C ASP A 165 -4.23 9.15 -23.92
N PRO A 166 -4.76 8.60 -25.03
CA PRO A 166 -6.05 9.00 -25.59
C PRO A 166 -7.24 8.83 -24.64
N SER A 167 -7.14 7.91 -23.67
CA SER A 167 -8.18 7.72 -22.65
C SER A 167 -8.15 8.78 -21.54
N ASN A 168 -7.13 9.66 -21.54
CA ASN A 168 -6.87 10.66 -20.51
C ASN A 168 -6.76 10.05 -19.09
N LYS A 169 -6.44 8.75 -19.00
CA LYS A 169 -6.18 8.05 -17.75
C LYS A 169 -4.68 8.09 -17.44
N LEU A 170 -4.33 8.24 -16.16
CA LEU A 170 -2.93 8.17 -15.69
C LEU A 170 -2.51 6.75 -15.32
N ILE A 171 -3.47 5.96 -14.84
CA ILE A 171 -3.29 4.58 -14.38
C ILE A 171 -4.46 3.76 -14.94
N GLN A 172 -4.16 2.55 -15.41
CA GLN A 172 -5.15 1.54 -15.75
C GLN A 172 -5.00 0.33 -14.80
N PRO A 173 -5.95 0.11 -13.88
CA PRO A 173 -5.99 -1.10 -13.07
C PRO A 173 -5.94 -2.35 -13.94
N VAL A 174 -5.26 -3.40 -13.47
CA VAL A 174 -5.17 -4.64 -14.26
C VAL A 174 -6.56 -5.21 -14.53
N ILE A 175 -7.46 -5.15 -13.55
CA ILE A 175 -8.86 -5.63 -13.66
C ILE A 175 -9.66 -4.96 -14.78
N ASP A 176 -9.24 -3.77 -15.22
CA ASP A 176 -9.85 -3.04 -16.33
C ASP A 176 -9.22 -3.39 -17.69
N ASP A 177 -8.28 -4.34 -17.75
CA ASP A 177 -7.69 -4.82 -19.00
C ASP A 177 -8.73 -5.65 -19.76
N PRO A 178 -9.08 -5.26 -21.01
CA PRO A 178 -10.12 -5.94 -21.78
C PRO A 178 -9.76 -7.38 -22.16
N ARG A 179 -8.48 -7.78 -22.00
CA ARG A 179 -8.05 -9.16 -22.21
C ARG A 179 -8.36 -10.04 -21.00
N ILE A 180 -8.70 -9.49 -19.83
CA ILE A 180 -9.02 -10.33 -18.68
C ILE A 180 -10.45 -10.86 -18.83
N ASN A 181 -10.55 -12.19 -18.85
CA ASN A 181 -11.82 -12.89 -18.82
C ASN A 181 -11.81 -13.89 -17.65
N MET A 182 -12.67 -13.63 -16.66
CA MET A 182 -12.79 -14.44 -15.45
C MET A 182 -13.37 -15.83 -15.72
N ASP A 183 -14.14 -15.99 -16.79
CA ASP A 183 -14.84 -17.24 -17.12
C ASP A 183 -13.93 -18.21 -17.90
N THR A 184 -13.11 -17.69 -18.83
CA THR A 184 -12.24 -18.52 -19.68
C THR A 184 -10.83 -18.68 -19.13
N GLY A 185 -10.31 -17.68 -18.40
CA GLY A 185 -8.99 -17.72 -17.77
C GLY A 185 -7.78 -17.76 -18.73
N GLU A 186 -7.95 -17.93 -20.04
CA GLU A 186 -6.85 -18.08 -21.01
C GLU A 186 -6.16 -16.73 -21.31
N PHE A 187 -6.91 -15.72 -21.78
CA PHE A 187 -6.37 -14.36 -21.98
C PHE A 187 -5.86 -13.72 -20.68
N SER A 188 -6.37 -14.17 -19.53
CA SER A 188 -5.87 -13.80 -18.21
C SER A 188 -4.43 -14.27 -17.96
N LEU A 189 -4.05 -15.44 -18.50
CA LEU A 189 -2.68 -15.95 -18.39
C LEU A 189 -1.69 -15.13 -19.21
N ASP A 190 -2.09 -14.67 -20.40
CA ASP A 190 -1.25 -13.81 -21.23
C ASP A 190 -0.90 -12.50 -20.52
N VAL A 191 -1.89 -11.88 -19.87
CA VAL A 191 -1.67 -10.67 -19.06
C VAL A 191 -0.71 -10.97 -17.91
N ILE A 192 -0.88 -12.08 -17.20
CA ILE A 192 0.02 -12.43 -16.09
C ILE A 192 1.45 -12.70 -16.57
N ASN A 193 1.60 -13.45 -17.65
CA ASN A 193 2.91 -13.69 -18.26
C ASN A 193 3.55 -12.37 -18.70
N GLU A 194 2.79 -11.44 -19.28
CA GLU A 194 3.29 -10.12 -19.67
C GLU A 194 3.87 -9.35 -18.47
N TYR A 195 3.16 -9.27 -17.35
CA TYR A 195 3.67 -8.61 -16.15
C TYR A 195 4.88 -9.33 -15.56
N ARG A 196 4.85 -10.66 -15.51
CA ARG A 196 5.96 -11.47 -15.01
C ARG A 196 7.21 -11.26 -15.86
N ASP A 197 7.08 -11.35 -17.17
CA ASP A 197 8.17 -11.22 -18.11
C ASP A 197 8.70 -9.79 -18.12
N ALA A 198 7.84 -8.78 -17.92
CA ALA A 198 8.27 -7.39 -17.74
C ALA A 198 9.16 -7.23 -16.50
N ILE A 199 8.81 -7.85 -15.37
CA ILE A 199 9.65 -7.78 -14.16
C ILE A 199 11.01 -8.44 -14.41
N TYR A 200 11.04 -9.64 -15.01
CA TYR A 200 12.29 -10.37 -15.24
C TYR A 200 13.19 -9.75 -16.30
N ASN A 201 12.61 -9.16 -17.35
CA ASN A 201 13.35 -8.65 -18.49
C ASN A 201 13.50 -7.12 -18.49
N SER A 202 12.95 -6.42 -17.48
CA SER A 202 13.02 -4.97 -17.41
C SER A 202 14.45 -4.45 -17.39
N THR A 203 14.67 -3.34 -18.11
CA THR A 203 15.93 -2.61 -18.03
C THR A 203 16.05 -1.79 -16.75
N SER A 204 14.90 -1.43 -16.18
CA SER A 204 14.79 -0.70 -14.93
C SER A 204 13.66 -1.26 -14.07
N LEU A 205 13.96 -1.55 -12.81
CA LEU A 205 13.00 -2.05 -11.85
C LEU A 205 13.00 -1.16 -10.61
N LEU A 206 11.89 -0.44 -10.40
CA LEU A 206 11.68 0.35 -9.20
C LEU A 206 10.96 -0.49 -8.15
N ARG A 207 11.53 -0.57 -6.95
CA ARG A 207 11.00 -1.35 -5.83
C ARG A 207 10.63 -0.45 -4.67
N ILE A 208 9.36 -0.48 -4.25
CA ILE A 208 8.81 0.38 -3.20
C ILE A 208 8.20 -0.49 -2.11
N ASN A 209 8.81 -0.52 -0.92
CA ASN A 209 8.21 -1.20 0.24
C ASN A 209 7.11 -0.32 0.85
N MET A 210 5.86 -0.64 0.53
CA MET A 210 4.67 0.10 0.93
C MET A 210 4.39 -0.06 2.43
N SER A 211 4.65 -1.23 2.98
CA SER A 211 4.48 -1.49 4.42
C SER A 211 5.45 -0.69 5.26
N LEU A 212 6.71 -0.68 4.88
CA LEU A 212 7.72 0.14 5.52
C LEU A 212 7.43 1.64 5.37
N ALA A 213 6.97 2.09 4.19
CA ALA A 213 6.58 3.48 4.01
C ALA A 213 5.43 3.90 4.93
N THR A 214 4.43 3.04 5.08
CA THR A 214 3.31 3.25 6.00
C THR A 214 3.79 3.35 7.46
N ARG A 215 4.65 2.43 7.90
CA ARG A 215 5.26 2.47 9.24
C ARG A 215 6.08 3.75 9.45
N LYS A 216 6.92 4.15 8.48
CA LYS A 216 7.71 5.39 8.54
C LYS A 216 6.85 6.65 8.62
N CYS A 217 5.72 6.67 7.92
CA CYS A 217 4.77 7.77 8.00
C CYS A 217 4.18 7.86 9.42
N ALA A 218 3.73 6.73 9.97
CA ALA A 218 3.20 6.67 11.34
C ALA A 218 4.26 7.04 12.39
N ASP A 219 5.51 6.60 12.23
CA ASP A 219 6.63 7.01 13.09
C ASP A 219 6.81 8.53 13.11
N ARG A 220 6.79 9.17 11.94
CA ARG A 220 6.92 10.65 11.86
C ARG A 220 5.76 11.37 12.54
N ILE A 221 4.55 10.82 12.43
CA ILE A 221 3.35 11.36 13.10
C ILE A 221 3.48 11.18 14.62
N HIS A 222 3.93 10.01 15.07
CA HIS A 222 4.20 9.73 16.47
C HIS A 222 5.25 10.69 17.03
N ASP A 223 6.41 10.82 16.39
CA ASP A 223 7.49 11.70 16.80
C ASP A 223 7.02 13.17 16.84
N LEU A 224 6.22 13.59 15.86
CA LEU A 224 5.63 14.93 15.86
C LEU A 224 4.68 15.14 17.06
N ARG A 225 3.85 14.15 17.38
CA ARG A 225 2.95 14.18 18.55
C ARG A 225 3.75 14.25 19.85
N MET A 226 4.80 13.45 20.01
CA MET A 226 5.64 13.46 21.22
C MET A 226 6.38 14.79 21.38
N ASN A 227 6.87 15.37 20.28
CA ASN A 227 7.58 16.66 20.30
C ASN A 227 6.66 17.87 20.52
N LYS A 228 5.41 17.83 20.04
CA LYS A 228 4.46 18.96 20.10
C LYS A 228 3.37 18.81 21.16
N GLY A 229 3.28 17.67 21.84
CA GLY A 229 2.34 17.41 22.94
C GLY A 229 0.86 17.30 22.56
N GLY A 230 0.51 16.98 21.30
CA GLY A 230 -0.89 17.00 20.81
C GLY A 230 -1.46 15.65 20.34
N THR A 231 -2.76 15.41 20.58
CA THR A 231 -3.56 14.33 19.98
C THR A 231 -3.93 14.70 18.53
N ILE A 232 -3.49 13.89 17.55
CA ILE A 232 -3.86 14.08 16.13
C ILE A 232 -5.13 13.30 15.75
N PHE A 233 -5.46 12.24 16.51
CA PHE A 233 -6.68 11.47 16.36
C PHE A 233 -7.33 11.38 17.76
N GLN A 234 -8.55 11.90 17.90
CA GLN A 234 -9.38 11.66 19.09
C GLN A 234 -10.16 10.37 18.86
N SER A 235 -10.14 9.51 19.89
CA SER A 235 -10.88 8.24 20.01
C SER A 235 -12.39 8.42 19.87
#